data_AF-A0A932FKX5-F1
#
_entry.id   AF-A0A932FKX5-F1
#
_cell.length_a   1.000
_cell.length_b   1.000
_cell.length_c   1.000
_cell.angle_alpha   90.00
_cell.angle_beta   90.00
_cell.angle_gamma   90.00
#
_symmetry.space_group_name_H-M   'P 1'
#
loop_
_entity.id
_entity.type
_entity.pdbx_description
1 polymer ?
#
loop_
_entity_poly.entity_id
_entity_poly.type
_entity_poly.pdbx_seq_one_letter_code
_entity_poly.pdbx_strand_id
1 'polypeptide(L)'
;MPAGKRGTALDDRLLNALADVVLPQELGVPARTAAVLAFREWLAGYEPAAEGMHGYGDQEITYLPADPGPGWNAQLSQLDAIARRRHGTGFADCDAATREAIVRGQLSHVPGGPRLPGVATAPHVALALLAHWADSSSATDFVYGAAIGKETCRQLAIVTAPPARVKP
;
A
#
# COMPACT_ATOMS: atom_id res chain seq x y z
N MET A 1 -2.64 -27.54 -14.24
CA MET A 1 -2.48 -26.23 -13.58
C MET A 1 -3.56 -25.31 -14.12
N PRO A 2 -4.68 -25.07 -13.41
CA PRO A 2 -5.62 -24.05 -13.84
C PRO A 2 -4.95 -22.69 -13.70
N ALA A 3 -5.01 -21.88 -14.75
CA ALA A 3 -4.48 -20.52 -14.74
C ALA A 3 -5.32 -19.67 -13.77
N GLY A 4 -4.76 -19.36 -12.61
CA GLY A 4 -5.33 -18.38 -11.68
C GLY A 4 -5.62 -17.08 -12.42
N LYS A 5 -6.82 -16.54 -12.22
CA LYS A 5 -7.27 -15.29 -12.83
C LYS A 5 -6.33 -14.18 -12.32
N ARG A 6 -5.48 -13.63 -13.19
CA ARG A 6 -4.58 -12.52 -12.84
C ARG A 6 -5.44 -11.36 -12.33
N GLY A 7 -5.12 -10.84 -11.14
CA GLY A 7 -5.79 -9.69 -10.55
C GLY A 7 -5.81 -8.49 -11.51
N THR A 8 -6.82 -7.64 -11.38
CA THR A 8 -6.96 -6.47 -12.25
C THR A 8 -5.84 -5.46 -11.97
N ALA A 9 -5.09 -5.07 -13.00
CA ALA A 9 -4.05 -4.05 -12.86
C ALA A 9 -4.64 -2.68 -12.51
N LEU A 10 -4.01 -1.95 -11.59
CA LEU A 10 -4.40 -0.59 -11.22
C LEU A 10 -3.87 0.44 -12.23
N ASP A 11 -4.52 1.60 -12.32
CA ASP A 11 -3.99 2.73 -13.09
C ASP A 11 -2.70 3.27 -12.43
N ASP A 12 -1.56 3.00 -13.06
CA ASP A 12 -0.23 3.34 -12.56
C ASP A 12 -0.06 4.84 -12.31
N ARG A 13 -0.61 5.69 -13.18
CA ARG A 13 -0.40 7.13 -13.09
C ARG A 13 -1.18 7.70 -11.91
N LEU A 14 -2.42 7.27 -11.74
CA LEU A 14 -3.25 7.67 -10.60
C LEU A 14 -2.70 7.11 -9.28
N LEU A 15 -2.21 5.87 -9.29
CA LEU A 15 -1.63 5.25 -8.09
C LEU A 15 -0.34 5.95 -7.64
N ASN A 16 0.55 6.33 -8.56
CA ASN A 16 1.74 7.11 -8.23
C ASN A 16 1.37 8.50 -7.68
N ALA A 17 0.41 9.18 -8.30
CA ALA A 17 -0.07 10.48 -7.81
C ALA A 17 -0.72 10.39 -6.42
N LEU A 18 -1.37 9.27 -6.10
CA LEU A 18 -1.92 8.99 -4.78
C LEU A 18 -0.80 8.73 -3.76
N ALA A 19 0.22 7.96 -4.13
CA ALA A 19 1.36 7.67 -3.27
C ALA A 19 2.12 8.93 -2.85
N ASP A 20 2.20 9.92 -3.74
CA ASP A 20 2.83 11.21 -3.45
C ASP A 20 2.15 12.00 -2.33
N VAL A 21 0.89 11.73 -1.99
CA VAL A 21 0.19 12.43 -0.90
C VAL A 21 -0.11 11.55 0.31
N VAL A 22 -0.01 10.24 0.15
CA VAL A 22 -0.31 9.26 1.21
C VAL A 22 0.95 8.80 1.93
N LEU A 23 2.05 8.62 1.21
CA LEU A 23 3.32 8.18 1.79
C LEU A 23 4.10 9.37 2.39
N PRO A 24 4.93 9.14 3.42
CA PRO A 24 5.77 10.20 3.99
C PRO A 24 6.62 10.89 2.93
N GLN A 25 6.70 12.22 3.01
CA GLN A 25 7.44 13.03 2.04
C GLN A 25 8.94 12.82 2.16
N GLU A 26 9.39 12.54 3.38
CA GLU A 26 10.77 12.31 3.80
C GLU A 26 11.38 11.07 3.15
N LEU A 27 10.58 10.13 2.65
CA LEU A 27 11.06 8.95 1.91
C LEU A 27 11.77 9.31 0.60
N GLY A 28 11.45 10.48 0.03
CA GLY A 28 11.89 10.84 -1.32
C GLY A 28 11.20 10.03 -2.42
N VAL A 29 11.38 10.48 -3.66
CA VAL A 29 10.72 9.89 -4.83
C VAL A 29 11.08 8.41 -5.05
N PRO A 30 12.37 7.99 -4.99
CA PRO A 30 12.72 6.60 -5.29
C PRO A 30 12.06 5.58 -4.35
N ALA A 31 12.03 5.86 -3.05
CA ALA A 31 11.42 4.96 -2.08
C ALA A 31 9.88 4.92 -2.21
N ARG A 32 9.23 6.05 -2.53
CA ARG A 32 7.79 6.06 -2.85
C ARG A 32 7.48 5.24 -4.09
N THR A 33 8.27 5.37 -5.16
CA THR A 33 8.10 4.55 -6.37
C THR A 33 8.28 3.06 -6.08
N ALA A 34 9.27 2.69 -5.26
CA ALA A 34 9.47 1.31 -4.85
C ALA A 34 8.29 0.76 -4.03
N ALA A 35 7.72 1.56 -3.13
CA ALA A 35 6.53 1.18 -2.36
C ALA A 35 5.31 0.93 -3.26
N VAL A 36 5.10 1.77 -4.28
CA VAL A 36 4.02 1.59 -5.27
C VAL A 36 4.24 0.32 -6.08
N LEU A 37 5.47 0.06 -6.52
CA LEU A 37 5.80 -1.15 -7.27
C LEU A 37 5.50 -2.41 -6.44
N ALA A 38 5.99 -2.46 -5.20
CA ALA A 38 5.76 -3.57 -4.29
C ALA A 38 4.26 -3.79 -4.03
N PHE A 39 3.47 -2.72 -3.87
CA PHE A 39 2.03 -2.83 -3.71
C PHE A 39 1.32 -3.41 -4.96
N ARG A 40 1.78 -3.04 -6.16
CA ARG A 40 1.26 -3.61 -7.41
C ARG A 40 1.62 -5.08 -7.57
N GLU A 41 2.84 -5.45 -7.21
CA GLU A 41 3.29 -6.85 -7.21
C GLU A 41 2.48 -7.68 -6.22
N TRP A 42 2.23 -7.16 -5.01
CA TRP A 42 1.35 -7.77 -4.03
C TRP A 42 -0.06 -8.02 -4.60
N LEU A 43 -0.66 -7.01 -5.25
CA LEU A 43 -2.00 -7.16 -5.85
C LEU A 43 -1.99 -8.14 -7.03
N ALA A 44 -0.93 -8.14 -7.85
CA ALA A 44 -0.81 -9.07 -8.98
C ALA A 44 -0.69 -10.53 -8.53
N GLY A 45 -0.07 -10.76 -7.36
CA GLY A 45 0.04 -12.06 -6.70
C GLY A 45 -1.13 -12.40 -5.77
N TYR A 46 -2.12 -11.51 -5.62
CA TYR A 46 -3.25 -11.73 -4.72
C TYR A 46 -4.14 -12.85 -5.24
N GLU A 47 -4.41 -13.85 -4.39
CA GLU A 47 -5.27 -14.99 -4.70
C GLU A 47 -6.60 -14.90 -3.93
N PRO A 48 -7.69 -14.49 -4.57
CA PRO A 48 -8.99 -14.34 -3.90
C PRO A 48 -9.51 -15.68 -3.38
N ALA A 49 -10.15 -15.66 -2.21
CA ALA A 49 -10.70 -16.85 -1.55
C ALA A 49 -9.69 -17.98 -1.31
N ALA A 50 -8.38 -17.69 -1.38
CA ALA A 50 -7.36 -18.61 -0.88
C ALA A 50 -7.49 -18.76 0.64
N GLU A 51 -7.07 -19.90 1.14
CA GLU A 51 -6.99 -20.12 2.58
C GLU A 51 -5.98 -19.14 3.19
N GLY A 52 -6.41 -18.41 4.20
CA GLY A 52 -5.56 -17.50 4.95
C GLY A 52 -4.54 -18.26 5.80
N MET A 53 -3.43 -17.59 6.13
CA MET A 53 -2.45 -18.15 7.05
C MET A 53 -3.09 -18.29 8.43
N HIS A 54 -3.18 -19.53 8.93
CA HIS A 54 -3.69 -19.84 10.26
C HIS A 54 -2.52 -20.12 11.21
N GLY A 55 -2.58 -19.58 12.41
CA GLY A 55 -1.56 -19.79 13.44
C GLY A 55 -1.58 -21.21 13.98
N TYR A 56 -0.48 -21.64 14.59
CA TYR A 56 -0.45 -22.91 15.29
C TYR A 56 -1.43 -22.89 16.46
N GLY A 57 -2.48 -23.71 16.39
CA GLY A 57 -3.53 -23.80 17.41
C GLY A 57 -4.87 -23.12 17.02
N ASP A 58 -4.94 -22.45 15.88
CA ASP A 58 -6.21 -21.95 15.36
C ASP A 58 -7.04 -23.10 14.79
N GLN A 59 -8.30 -23.22 15.23
CA GLN A 59 -9.23 -24.26 14.77
C GLN A 59 -10.12 -23.78 13.63
N GLU A 60 -10.15 -22.48 13.37
CA GLU A 60 -11.00 -21.87 12.35
C GLU A 60 -10.19 -21.53 11.11
N ILE A 61 -10.63 -22.04 9.96
CA ILE A 61 -10.04 -21.72 8.66
C ILE A 61 -10.69 -20.43 8.15
N THR A 62 -9.91 -19.36 8.08
CA THR A 62 -10.32 -18.11 7.44
C THR A 62 -9.86 -18.05 5.99
N TYR A 63 -10.66 -17.45 5.12
CA TYR A 63 -10.33 -17.24 3.71
C TYR A 63 -10.04 -15.77 3.41
N LEU A 64 -9.19 -15.53 2.43
CA LEU A 64 -8.93 -14.19 1.91
C LEU A 64 -10.19 -13.61 1.25
N PRO A 65 -10.41 -12.28 1.38
CA PRO A 65 -11.55 -11.63 0.74
C PRO A 65 -11.47 -11.69 -0.80
N ALA A 66 -12.54 -11.26 -1.46
CA ALA A 66 -12.58 -11.12 -2.92
C ALA A 66 -11.47 -10.17 -3.44
N ASP A 67 -11.16 -10.26 -4.73
CA ASP A 67 -10.20 -9.37 -5.40
C ASP A 67 -10.58 -7.90 -5.16
N PRO A 68 -9.74 -7.11 -4.45
CA PRO A 68 -10.03 -5.70 -4.18
C PRO A 68 -9.74 -4.80 -5.40
N GLY A 69 -9.00 -5.29 -6.40
CA GLY A 69 -8.52 -4.53 -7.56
C GLY A 69 -9.60 -3.75 -8.31
N PRO A 70 -10.75 -4.36 -8.68
CA PRO A 70 -11.84 -3.65 -9.35
C PRO A 70 -12.41 -2.49 -8.51
N GLY A 71 -12.58 -2.70 -7.19
CA GLY A 71 -13.07 -1.67 -6.28
C GLY A 71 -12.08 -0.51 -6.14
N TRP A 72 -10.79 -0.82 -6.03
CA TRP A 72 -9.75 0.20 -5.97
C TRP A 72 -9.59 0.98 -7.28
N ASN A 73 -9.73 0.34 -8.44
CA ASN A 73 -9.75 1.05 -9.73
C ASN A 73 -10.93 2.02 -9.84
N ALA A 74 -12.10 1.63 -9.31
CA ALA A 74 -13.25 2.54 -9.26
C ALA A 74 -12.97 3.75 -8.35
N GLN A 75 -12.31 3.54 -7.21
CA GLN A 75 -11.88 4.62 -6.32
C GLN A 75 -10.85 5.56 -6.97
N LEU A 76 -9.82 5.02 -7.64
CA LEU A 76 -8.86 5.83 -8.40
C LEU A 76 -9.55 6.67 -9.48
N SER A 77 -10.47 6.05 -10.24
CA SER A 77 -11.26 6.75 -11.25
C SER A 77 -12.14 7.84 -10.64
N GLN A 78 -12.67 7.62 -9.43
CA GLN A 78 -13.45 8.61 -8.70
C GLN A 78 -12.60 9.81 -8.27
N LEU A 79 -11.37 9.60 -7.81
CA LEU A 79 -10.43 10.69 -7.49
C LEU A 79 -10.17 11.55 -8.72
N ASP A 80 -9.91 10.92 -9.87
CA ASP A 80 -9.69 11.62 -11.14
C ASP A 80 -10.94 12.39 -11.60
N ALA A 81 -12.13 11.79 -11.48
CA ALA A 81 -13.38 12.46 -11.80
C ALA A 81 -13.64 13.68 -10.89
N ILE A 82 -13.32 13.59 -9.59
CA ILE A 82 -13.46 14.72 -8.66
C ILE A 82 -12.50 15.85 -9.04
N ALA A 83 -11.24 15.52 -9.33
CA ALA A 83 -10.23 16.48 -9.77
C ALA A 83 -10.69 17.24 -11.02
N ARG A 84 -11.13 16.50 -12.05
CA ARG A 84 -11.62 17.11 -13.31
C ARG A 84 -12.81 18.01 -13.09
N ARG A 85 -13.78 17.59 -12.27
CA ARG A 85 -15.00 18.37 -12.00
C ARG A 85 -14.75 19.63 -11.18
N ARG A 86 -13.85 19.58 -10.20
CA ARG A 86 -13.63 20.70 -9.25
C ARG A 86 -12.50 21.64 -9.66
N HIS A 87 -11.50 21.13 -10.37
CA HIS A 87 -10.26 21.85 -10.67
C HIS A 87 -9.97 21.91 -12.18
N GLY A 88 -10.78 21.28 -13.02
CA GLY A 88 -10.61 21.31 -14.49
C GLY A 88 -9.43 20.50 -15.02
N THR A 89 -8.71 19.78 -14.16
CA THR A 89 -7.54 18.95 -14.51
C THR A 89 -7.64 17.56 -13.89
N GLY A 90 -6.90 16.59 -14.43
CA GLY A 90 -6.83 15.24 -13.90
C GLY A 90 -6.14 15.17 -12.54
N PHE A 91 -6.46 14.18 -11.72
CA PHE A 91 -5.90 14.05 -10.37
C PHE A 91 -4.38 13.95 -10.37
N ALA A 92 -3.81 13.21 -11.33
CA ALA A 92 -2.37 13.07 -11.49
C ALA A 92 -1.67 14.35 -11.97
N ASP A 93 -2.42 15.35 -12.45
CA ASP A 93 -1.91 16.63 -12.94
C ASP A 93 -2.16 17.78 -11.97
N CYS A 94 -2.96 17.56 -10.92
CA CYS A 94 -3.13 18.49 -9.81
C CYS A 94 -1.81 18.70 -9.06
N ASP A 95 -1.67 19.85 -8.39
CA ASP A 95 -0.62 20.05 -7.39
C ASP A 95 -0.85 19.17 -6.14
N ALA A 96 0.19 19.04 -5.30
CA ALA A 96 0.17 18.18 -4.12
C ALA A 96 -0.94 18.58 -3.12
N ALA A 97 -1.14 19.87 -2.89
CA ALA A 97 -2.15 20.37 -1.95
C ALA A 97 -3.57 20.00 -2.40
N THR A 98 -3.84 20.11 -3.70
CA THR A 98 -5.12 19.73 -4.30
C THR A 98 -5.34 18.23 -4.22
N ARG A 99 -4.33 17.42 -4.54
CA ARG A 99 -4.40 15.96 -4.40
C ARG A 99 -4.71 15.56 -2.96
N GLU A 100 -4.01 16.15 -2.00
CA GLU A 100 -4.21 15.92 -0.57
C GLU A 100 -5.64 16.28 -0.13
N ALA A 101 -6.15 17.44 -0.55
CA ALA A 101 -7.50 17.88 -0.23
C ALA A 101 -8.58 16.92 -0.78
N ILE A 102 -8.40 16.43 -2.01
CA ILE A 102 -9.32 15.46 -2.64
C ILE A 102 -9.30 14.14 -1.86
N VAL A 103 -8.10 13.60 -1.57
CA VAL A 103 -7.93 12.34 -0.84
C VAL A 103 -8.51 12.46 0.57
N ARG A 104 -8.19 13.53 1.31
CA ARG A 104 -8.76 13.79 2.64
C ARG A 104 -10.28 13.88 2.59
N GLY A 105 -10.84 14.50 1.55
CA GLY A 105 -12.28 14.55 1.33
C GLY A 105 -12.92 13.17 1.19
N GLN A 106 -12.29 12.25 0.45
CA GLN A 106 -12.78 10.86 0.34
C GLN A 106 -12.64 10.08 1.64
N LEU A 107 -11.53 10.26 2.37
CA LEU A 107 -11.27 9.56 3.62
C LEU A 107 -12.10 10.08 4.80
N SER A 108 -12.71 11.26 4.70
CA SER A 108 -13.48 11.88 5.80
C SER A 108 -14.66 11.03 6.31
N HIS A 109 -15.19 10.12 5.50
CA HIS A 109 -16.30 9.23 5.85
C HIS A 109 -15.83 7.81 6.22
N VAL A 110 -14.53 7.55 6.15
CA VAL A 110 -13.98 6.24 6.48
C VAL A 110 -13.82 6.16 8.00
N PRO A 111 -14.37 5.12 8.67
CA PRO A 111 -14.19 4.95 10.10
C PRO A 111 -12.70 4.91 10.45
N GLY A 112 -12.27 5.86 11.27
CA GLY A 112 -10.91 5.88 11.82
C GLY A 112 -10.75 4.83 12.92
N GLY A 113 -9.52 4.36 13.10
CA GLY A 113 -9.13 3.49 14.20
C GLY A 113 -7.69 3.72 14.61
N PRO A 114 -7.27 3.24 15.79
CA PRO A 114 -5.88 3.38 16.26
C PRO A 114 -4.89 2.52 15.47
N ARG A 115 -5.37 1.63 14.60
CA ARG A 115 -4.57 0.73 13.77
C ARG A 115 -4.97 0.87 12.31
N LEU A 116 -3.99 0.74 11.43
CA LEU A 116 -4.24 0.59 10.00
C LEU A 116 -5.03 -0.70 9.74
N PRO A 117 -5.96 -0.69 8.76
CA PRO A 117 -6.67 -1.89 8.35
C PRO A 117 -5.73 -2.88 7.66
N GLY A 118 -6.17 -4.14 7.53
CA GLY A 118 -5.47 -5.11 6.68
C GLY A 118 -5.51 -4.65 5.21
N VAL A 119 -4.45 -4.93 4.45
CA VAL A 119 -4.28 -4.40 3.07
C VAL A 119 -5.49 -4.76 2.20
N ALA A 120 -5.90 -6.02 2.17
CA ALA A 120 -7.03 -6.49 1.35
C ALA A 120 -8.42 -6.07 1.89
N THR A 121 -8.51 -5.73 3.18
CA THR A 121 -9.78 -5.31 3.83
C THR A 121 -9.87 -3.79 3.98
N ALA A 122 -8.89 -3.05 3.47
CA ALA A 122 -8.86 -1.61 3.55
C ALA A 122 -10.03 -1.01 2.75
N PRO A 123 -10.84 -0.13 3.38
CA PRO A 123 -12.03 0.44 2.75
C PRO A 123 -11.70 1.40 1.60
N HIS A 124 -10.45 1.86 1.51
CA HIS A 124 -9.99 2.76 0.47
C HIS A 124 -8.56 2.42 0.04
N VAL A 125 -8.26 2.50 -1.27
CA VAL A 125 -6.95 2.18 -1.86
C VAL A 125 -5.80 2.99 -1.24
N ALA A 126 -6.06 4.25 -0.84
CA ALA A 126 -5.10 5.07 -0.10
C ALA A 126 -4.66 4.40 1.22
N LEU A 127 -5.61 3.85 1.99
CA LEU A 127 -5.31 3.16 3.24
C LEU A 127 -4.65 1.80 2.97
N ALA A 128 -5.04 1.11 1.91
CA ALA A 128 -4.41 -0.14 1.49
C ALA A 128 -2.93 0.07 1.18
N LEU A 129 -2.61 1.09 0.38
CA LEU A 129 -1.24 1.45 0.01
C LEU A 129 -0.42 1.83 1.25
N LEU A 130 -0.98 2.66 2.13
CA LEU A 130 -0.30 3.07 3.37
C LEU A 130 -0.05 1.87 4.28
N ALA A 131 -1.05 1.00 4.48
CA ALA A 131 -0.95 -0.21 5.29
C ALA A 131 0.11 -1.16 4.73
N HIS A 132 0.11 -1.38 3.42
CA HIS A 132 1.10 -2.24 2.76
C HIS A 132 2.52 -1.71 2.94
N TRP A 133 2.73 -0.41 2.73
CA TRP A 133 4.05 0.18 2.98
C TRP A 133 4.44 0.09 4.45
N ALA A 134 3.53 0.44 5.37
CA ALA A 134 3.81 0.45 6.81
C ALA A 134 4.18 -0.93 7.37
N ASP A 135 3.68 -2.02 6.78
CA ASP A 135 4.05 -3.38 7.18
C ASP A 135 5.40 -3.84 6.60
N SER A 136 5.92 -3.15 5.59
CA SER A 136 7.16 -3.53 4.90
C SER A 136 8.42 -3.40 5.77
N SER A 137 9.46 -4.14 5.37
CA SER A 137 10.82 -3.95 5.89
C SER A 137 11.34 -2.53 5.69
N SER A 138 11.02 -1.90 4.55
CA SER A 138 11.45 -0.52 4.25
C SER A 138 10.89 0.52 5.23
N ALA A 139 9.63 0.36 5.67
CA ALA A 139 9.04 1.25 6.66
C ALA A 139 9.66 1.04 8.04
N THR A 140 9.97 -0.21 8.40
CA THR A 140 10.68 -0.53 9.65
C THR A 140 12.05 0.14 9.66
N ASP A 141 12.82 -0.03 8.59
CA ASP A 141 14.16 0.54 8.47
C ASP A 141 14.14 2.07 8.51
N PHE A 142 13.14 2.69 7.87
CA PHE A 142 12.92 4.12 7.88
C PHE A 142 12.64 4.67 9.29
N VAL A 143 11.69 4.07 10.03
CA VAL A 143 11.32 4.53 11.37
C VAL A 143 12.48 4.41 12.36
N TYR A 144 13.26 3.34 12.27
CA TYR A 144 14.42 3.14 13.14
C TYR A 144 15.71 3.80 12.64
N GLY A 145 15.72 4.33 11.42
CA GLY A 145 16.92 4.86 10.76
C GLY A 145 18.05 3.82 10.65
N ALA A 146 17.70 2.53 10.50
CA ALA A 146 18.61 1.41 10.61
C ALA A 146 18.22 0.27 9.66
N ALA A 147 19.19 -0.37 9.00
CA ALA A 147 18.99 -1.39 7.97
C ALA A 147 18.67 -2.74 8.62
N ILE A 148 17.50 -2.84 9.24
CA ILE A 148 17.04 -4.01 10.00
C ILE A 148 16.65 -5.13 9.04
N GLY A 149 15.88 -4.80 7.99
CA GLY A 149 15.37 -5.75 7.00
C GLY A 149 14.38 -6.75 7.62
N LYS A 150 13.24 -6.26 8.14
CA LYS A 150 12.22 -7.00 8.95
C LYS A 150 11.83 -8.42 8.48
N GLU A 151 12.08 -8.79 7.22
CA GLU A 151 11.70 -10.09 6.64
C GLU A 151 12.88 -10.77 5.93
N THR A 152 14.09 -10.27 6.14
CA THR A 152 15.32 -10.78 5.55
C THR A 152 16.16 -11.46 6.62
N CYS A 153 16.31 -12.77 6.50
CA CYS A 153 17.17 -13.54 7.41
C CYS A 153 18.64 -13.21 7.16
N ARG A 154 19.35 -12.79 8.22
CA ARG A 154 20.81 -12.74 8.24
C ARG A 154 21.33 -14.04 8.85
N GLN A 155 22.41 -14.59 8.30
CA GLN A 155 23.03 -15.78 8.86
C GLN A 155 23.53 -15.49 10.29
N LEU A 156 23.09 -16.30 11.26
CA LEU A 156 23.37 -16.07 12.68
C LEU A 156 24.88 -15.99 12.98
N ALA A 157 25.69 -16.82 12.30
CA ALA A 157 27.13 -16.89 12.50
C ALA A 157 27.89 -15.61 12.12
N ILE A 158 27.29 -14.73 11.30
CA ILE A 158 27.92 -13.48 10.83
C ILE A 158 27.33 -12.23 11.49
N VAL A 159 26.28 -12.35 12.29
CA VAL A 159 25.69 -11.21 13.01
C VAL A 159 26.54 -10.91 14.25
N THR A 160 27.55 -10.08 14.05
CA THR A 160 28.48 -9.64 15.11
C THR A 160 28.26 -8.18 15.51
N ALA A 161 27.41 -7.46 14.79
CA ALA A 161 27.17 -6.02 14.96
C ALA A 161 25.68 -5.67 14.81
N PRO A 162 25.23 -4.57 15.44
CA PRO A 162 23.89 -4.03 15.22
C PRO A 162 23.69 -3.61 13.76
N PRO A 163 22.43 -3.48 13.29
CA PRO A 163 22.12 -2.97 11.95
C PRO A 163 22.81 -1.64 11.67
N ALA A 164 23.30 -1.48 10.44
CA ALA A 164 23.91 -0.23 10.00
C ALA A 164 22.86 0.89 9.96
N ARG A 165 23.28 2.14 10.23
CA ARG A 165 22.38 3.28 10.05
C ARG A 165 22.04 3.46 8.57
N VAL A 166 20.76 3.68 8.28
CA VAL A 166 20.30 4.08 6.94
C VAL A 166 20.54 5.59 6.83
N LYS A 167 21.16 6.02 5.73
CA LYS A 167 21.25 7.45 5.44
C LYS A 167 19.86 7.94 5.00
N PRO A 168 19.42 9.11 5.49
CA PRO A 168 18.18 9.73 5.01
C PRO A 168 18.28 10.04 3.51
#